data_AF-A0A932SYL7-F1
#
_entry.id   AF-A0A932SYL7-F1
#
_cell.length_a   1.000
_cell.length_b   1.000
_cell.length_c   1.000
_cell.angle_alpha   90.00
_cell.angle_beta   90.00
_cell.angle_gamma   90.00
#
_symmetry.space_group_name_H-M   'P 1'
#
loop_
_entity.id
_entity.type
_entity.pdbx_description
1 polymer ?
#
loop_
_entity_poly.entity_id
_entity_poly.type
_entity_poly.pdbx_seq_one_letter_code
_entity_poly.pdbx_strand_id
1 'polypeptide(L)'
;KFAQLAGEWVGKGIHGDAEHEARVVYKVTSGGSVVVETIDPGGEHEMITVIHQDGDSLLLTHYCMLGNQPQMKAKPKAGDKKVAFEFVKATNLKSDKDMYMRNVTFTFVDKDTLTTEWTNYNDGKEAGKAVFQLKRKK
;
A
#
# COMPACT_ATOMS: atom_id res chain seq x y z
N LYS A 1 4.12 -3.00 -14.28
CA LYS A 1 2.75 -2.88 -13.72
C LYS A 1 2.64 -1.66 -12.81
N PHE A 2 3.36 -1.59 -11.68
CA PHE A 2 3.28 -0.45 -10.76
C PHE A 2 3.57 0.92 -11.41
N ALA A 3 4.56 1.02 -12.32
CA ALA A 3 4.83 2.27 -13.01
C ALA A 3 3.63 2.82 -13.83
N GLN A 4 2.70 1.95 -14.26
CA GLN A 4 1.48 2.36 -14.99
C GLN A 4 0.44 3.01 -14.06
N LEU A 5 0.61 2.93 -12.74
CA LEU A 5 -0.25 3.60 -11.78
C LEU A 5 -0.02 5.10 -11.72
N ALA A 6 1.08 5.61 -12.29
CA ALA A 6 1.43 7.03 -12.28
C ALA A 6 0.20 7.93 -12.56
N GLY A 7 -0.02 8.92 -11.71
CA GLY A 7 -1.18 9.82 -11.75
C GLY A 7 -1.97 9.86 -10.45
N GLU A 8 -3.09 10.59 -10.49
CA GLU A 8 -4.01 10.73 -9.36
C GLU A 8 -5.14 9.70 -9.44
N TRP A 9 -5.54 9.21 -8.27
CA TRP A 9 -6.62 8.26 -8.07
C TRP A 9 -7.52 8.76 -6.95
N VAL A 10 -8.82 8.55 -7.11
CA VAL A 10 -9.84 8.92 -6.15
C VAL A 10 -10.80 7.76 -5.95
N GLY A 11 -11.38 7.65 -4.77
CA GLY A 11 -12.35 6.60 -4.50
C GLY A 11 -12.71 6.50 -3.04
N LYS A 12 -12.93 5.28 -2.57
CA LYS A 12 -13.39 5.00 -1.20
C LYS A 12 -12.31 4.27 -0.43
N GLY A 13 -12.01 4.73 0.78
CA GLY A 13 -11.25 3.99 1.79
C GLY A 13 -12.23 3.44 2.82
N ILE A 14 -12.16 2.12 3.08
CA ILE A 14 -13.02 1.40 4.03
C ILE A 14 -12.13 0.80 5.11
N HIS A 15 -12.38 1.17 6.37
CA HIS A 15 -11.61 0.75 7.54
C HIS A 15 -12.60 0.29 8.62
N GLY A 16 -12.80 -1.04 8.73
CA GLY A 16 -13.92 -1.57 9.53
C GLY A 16 -15.26 -1.07 8.97
N ASP A 17 -16.08 -0.47 9.82
CA ASP A 17 -17.39 0.09 9.44
C ASP A 17 -17.31 1.54 8.92
N ALA A 18 -16.13 2.17 8.96
CA ALA A 18 -15.93 3.53 8.50
C ALA A 18 -15.57 3.59 7.01
N GLU A 19 -16.28 4.42 6.25
CA GLU A 19 -15.99 4.74 4.85
C GLU A 19 -15.64 6.23 4.73
N HIS A 20 -14.61 6.55 3.96
CA HIS A 20 -14.22 7.93 3.63
C HIS A 20 -13.79 8.06 2.17
N GLU A 21 -13.80 9.28 1.66
CA GLU A 21 -13.20 9.58 0.36
C GLU A 21 -11.68 9.46 0.46
N ALA A 22 -11.08 8.67 -0.43
CA ALA A 22 -9.65 8.47 -0.50
C ALA A 22 -9.08 9.15 -1.75
N ARG A 23 -8.01 9.91 -1.58
CA ARG A 23 -7.15 10.40 -2.67
C ARG A 23 -5.80 9.71 -2.59
N VAL A 24 -5.33 9.16 -3.70
CA VAL A 24 -4.03 8.50 -3.79
C VAL A 24 -3.28 9.04 -5.01
N VAL A 25 -2.01 9.37 -4.84
CA VAL A 25 -1.13 9.81 -5.91
C VAL A 25 0.00 8.83 -6.07
N TYR A 26 0.19 8.33 -7.30
CA TYR A 26 1.37 7.53 -7.64
C TYR A 26 2.32 8.37 -8.49
N LYS A 27 3.59 8.44 -8.07
CA LYS A 27 4.67 9.10 -8.80
C LYS A 27 5.76 8.11 -9.16
N VAL A 28 6.14 8.08 -10.43
CA VAL A 28 7.36 7.39 -10.88
C VAL A 28 8.54 8.32 -10.71
N THR A 29 9.63 7.83 -10.12
CA THR A 29 10.84 8.59 -9.83
C THR A 29 12.10 7.73 -10.05
N SER A 30 13.28 8.24 -9.69
CA SER A 30 14.56 7.50 -9.74
C SER A 30 14.83 6.87 -11.11
N GLY A 31 14.64 7.64 -12.18
CA GLY A 31 14.85 7.18 -13.55
C GLY A 31 13.87 6.08 -14.01
N GLY A 32 12.72 5.94 -13.34
CA GLY A 32 11.70 4.93 -13.69
C GLY A 32 11.74 3.67 -12.84
N SER A 33 12.70 3.54 -11.91
CA SER A 33 12.90 2.33 -11.11
C SER A 33 12.06 2.27 -9.83
N VAL A 34 11.50 3.41 -9.39
CA VAL A 34 10.77 3.53 -8.12
C VAL A 34 9.39 4.15 -8.36
N VAL A 35 8.39 3.61 -7.68
CA VAL A 35 7.04 4.17 -7.58
C VAL A 35 6.80 4.60 -6.14
N VAL A 36 6.38 5.84 -5.95
CA VAL A 36 5.96 6.38 -4.66
C VAL A 36 4.44 6.55 -4.70
N GLU A 37 3.74 5.86 -3.81
CA GLU A 37 2.34 6.07 -3.48
C GLU A 37 2.26 7.06 -2.32
N THR A 38 1.35 8.02 -2.43
CA THR A 38 0.96 8.91 -1.33
C THR A 38 -0.54 8.80 -1.15
N ILE A 39 -0.98 8.24 -0.01
CA ILE A 39 -2.38 8.21 0.40
C ILE A 39 -2.67 9.49 1.17
N ASP A 40 -3.80 10.12 0.85
CA ASP A 40 -4.29 11.37 1.45
C ASP A 40 -3.25 12.52 1.47
N PRO A 41 -2.72 12.92 0.29
CA PRO A 41 -1.66 13.92 0.21
C PRO A 41 -2.08 15.27 0.80
N GLY A 42 -1.31 15.75 1.78
CA GLY A 42 -1.55 16.98 2.54
C GLY A 42 -2.55 16.84 3.69
N GLY A 43 -3.11 15.65 3.93
CA GLY A 43 -4.02 15.37 5.04
C GLY A 43 -3.30 14.99 6.34
N GLU A 44 -4.06 14.96 7.45
CA GLU A 44 -3.52 14.56 8.77
C GLU A 44 -3.07 13.09 8.81
N HIS A 45 -3.60 12.28 7.89
CA HIS A 45 -3.36 10.85 7.79
C HIS A 45 -2.51 10.48 6.57
N GLU A 46 -1.73 11.41 6.04
CA GLU A 46 -0.86 11.16 4.90
C GLU A 46 0.07 9.97 5.18
N MET A 47 0.08 9.00 4.27
CA MET A 47 0.95 7.84 4.32
C MET A 47 1.67 7.68 3.00
N ILE A 48 2.92 7.21 3.06
CA ILE A 48 3.76 7.02 1.88
C ILE A 48 4.12 5.56 1.73
N THR A 49 4.01 5.01 0.53
CA THR A 49 4.54 3.69 0.21
C THR A 49 5.52 3.79 -0.94
N VAL A 50 6.73 3.25 -0.77
CA VAL A 50 7.76 3.23 -1.81
C VAL A 50 7.91 1.80 -2.32
N ILE A 51 7.74 1.60 -3.62
CA ILE A 51 7.79 0.30 -4.30
C ILE A 51 8.90 0.32 -5.34
N HIS A 52 9.78 -0.68 -5.30
CA HIS A 52 10.88 -0.82 -6.27
C HIS A 52 11.24 -2.29 -6.51
N GLN A 53 12.05 -2.52 -7.53
CA GLN A 53 12.57 -3.85 -7.83
C GLN A 53 13.66 -4.27 -6.83
N ASP A 54 13.63 -5.54 -6.43
CA ASP A 54 14.62 -6.20 -5.56
C ASP A 54 14.92 -7.59 -6.14
N GLY A 55 15.95 -7.65 -6.98
CA GLY A 55 16.26 -8.84 -7.80
C GLY A 55 15.09 -9.20 -8.72
N ASP A 56 14.59 -10.43 -8.59
CA ASP A 56 13.46 -10.96 -9.36
C ASP A 56 12.09 -10.68 -8.70
N SER A 57 12.06 -9.90 -7.62
CA SER A 57 10.85 -9.55 -6.86
C SER A 57 10.69 -8.03 -6.73
N LEU A 58 9.63 -7.61 -6.04
CA LEU A 58 9.38 -6.22 -5.67
C LEU A 58 9.50 -6.09 -4.15
N LEU A 59 10.16 -5.03 -3.71
CA LEU A 59 10.16 -4.60 -2.32
C LEU A 59 9.24 -3.39 -2.18
N LEU A 60 8.52 -3.35 -1.07
CA LEU A 60 7.64 -2.28 -0.66
C LEU A 60 8.04 -1.83 0.75
N THR A 61 8.25 -0.54 0.95
CA THR A 61 8.38 0.05 2.28
C THR A 61 7.24 1.03 2.49
N HIS A 62 6.41 0.78 3.49
CA HIS A 62 5.31 1.64 3.88
C HIS A 62 5.76 2.52 5.05
N TYR A 63 5.52 3.82 4.96
CA TYR A 63 5.75 4.81 6.01
C TYR A 63 4.40 5.15 6.60
N CYS A 64 4.11 4.53 7.74
CA CYS A 64 2.83 4.64 8.41
C CYS A 64 2.74 5.94 9.21
N MET A 65 1.52 6.49 9.37
CA MET A 65 1.27 7.63 10.26
C MET A 65 1.64 7.34 11.72
N LEU A 66 1.68 6.06 12.13
CA LEU A 66 2.10 5.62 13.45
C LEU A 66 3.63 5.74 13.67
N GLY A 67 4.38 6.17 12.65
CA GLY A 67 5.82 6.38 12.72
C GLY A 67 6.65 5.10 12.55
N ASN A 68 6.03 3.96 12.27
CA ASN A 68 6.73 2.73 11.91
C ASN A 68 6.91 2.58 10.39
N GLN A 69 7.87 1.75 9.96
CA GLN A 69 8.13 1.49 8.55
C GLN A 69 8.14 0.00 8.20
N PRO A 70 6.97 -0.62 7.97
CA PRO A 70 6.89 -1.99 7.51
C PRO A 70 7.48 -2.16 6.10
N GLN A 71 8.33 -3.18 5.96
CA GLN A 71 8.88 -3.64 4.71
C GLN A 71 8.23 -4.96 4.32
N MET A 72 7.83 -5.06 3.06
CA MET A 72 7.12 -6.20 2.51
C MET A 72 7.73 -6.59 1.17
N LYS A 73 7.69 -7.89 0.85
CA LYS A 73 8.21 -8.43 -0.42
C LYS A 73 7.09 -9.09 -1.20
N ALA A 74 7.07 -8.86 -2.51
CA ALA A 74 6.06 -9.44 -3.39
C ALA A 74 6.22 -10.97 -3.46
N LYS A 75 5.10 -11.68 -3.29
CA LYS A 75 5.03 -13.10 -3.57
C LYS A 75 5.27 -13.39 -5.05
N PRO A 76 5.81 -14.58 -5.39
CA PRO A 76 5.74 -15.11 -6.75
C PRO A 76 4.31 -15.03 -7.27
N LYS A 77 4.15 -14.62 -8.55
CA LYS A 77 2.87 -14.27 -9.20
C LYS A 77 1.67 -15.06 -8.69
N ALA A 78 0.79 -14.40 -7.94
CA ALA A 78 -0.57 -14.87 -7.65
C ALA A 78 -1.52 -14.46 -8.80
N GLY A 79 -1.28 -15.00 -9.99
CA GLY A 79 -2.05 -14.68 -11.20
C GLY A 79 -1.73 -13.32 -11.86
N ASP A 80 -2.49 -12.95 -12.89
CA ASP A 80 -2.17 -11.79 -13.72
C ASP A 80 -2.69 -10.45 -13.19
N LYS A 81 -3.69 -10.45 -12.33
CA LYS A 81 -4.33 -9.22 -11.83
C LYS A 81 -3.98 -8.86 -10.40
N LYS A 82 -3.35 -9.77 -9.64
CA LYS A 82 -3.06 -9.57 -8.22
C LYS A 82 -1.56 -9.59 -7.95
N VAL A 83 -1.11 -8.69 -7.08
CA VAL A 83 0.24 -8.69 -6.51
C VAL A 83 0.09 -8.59 -5.00
N ALA A 84 0.43 -9.67 -4.30
CA ALA A 84 0.42 -9.73 -2.84
C ALA A 84 1.83 -9.52 -2.31
N PHE A 85 1.95 -8.67 -1.29
CA PHE A 85 3.18 -8.42 -0.55
C PHE A 85 3.04 -8.98 0.87
N GLU A 86 4.08 -9.69 1.31
CA GLU A 86 4.18 -10.22 2.68
C GLU A 86 5.19 -9.47 3.50
N PHE A 87 4.87 -9.30 4.78
CA PHE A 87 5.77 -8.75 5.78
C PHE A 87 7.14 -9.43 5.80
N VAL A 88 8.19 -8.62 5.81
CA VAL A 88 9.57 -9.05 6.02
C VAL A 88 10.07 -8.58 7.37
N LYS A 89 9.97 -7.28 7.63
CA LYS A 89 10.40 -6.62 8.87
C LYS A 89 9.76 -5.25 8.99
N ALA A 90 9.85 -4.63 10.17
CA ALA A 90 9.50 -3.23 10.36
C ALA A 90 10.54 -2.55 11.25
N THR A 91 10.70 -1.24 11.06
CA THR A 91 11.48 -0.39 11.97
C THR A 91 10.55 0.45 12.84
N ASN A 92 11.09 0.92 13.97
CA ASN A 92 10.37 1.72 14.98
C ASN A 92 9.13 1.03 15.56
N LEU A 93 9.22 -0.29 15.80
CA LEU A 93 8.30 -1.03 16.66
C LEU A 93 8.95 -1.20 18.04
N LYS A 94 8.24 -0.86 19.12
CA LYS A 94 8.67 -1.09 20.50
C LYS A 94 8.53 -2.57 20.87
N SER A 95 7.56 -3.25 20.29
CA SER A 95 7.29 -4.67 20.48
C SER A 95 6.55 -5.25 19.28
N ASP A 96 6.40 -6.58 19.24
CA ASP A 96 5.55 -7.30 18.28
C ASP A 96 4.05 -7.04 18.49
N LYS A 97 3.68 -6.37 19.58
CA LYS A 97 2.31 -5.96 19.89
C LYS A 97 1.92 -4.62 19.31
N ASP A 98 2.89 -3.83 18.85
CA ASP A 98 2.64 -2.52 18.26
C ASP A 98 1.78 -2.66 16.99
N MET A 99 0.99 -1.64 16.70
CA MET A 99 0.14 -1.65 15.52
C MET A 99 0.95 -1.31 14.26
N TYR A 100 0.86 -2.14 13.22
CA TYR A 100 1.49 -1.87 11.93
C TYR A 100 0.76 -2.55 10.77
N MET A 101 0.98 -2.03 9.56
CA MET A 101 0.52 -2.68 8.34
C MET A 101 1.42 -3.87 8.04
N ARG A 102 0.86 -5.07 8.04
CA ARG A 102 1.64 -6.31 7.86
C ARG A 102 1.70 -6.74 6.41
N ASN A 103 0.55 -6.73 5.71
CA ASN A 103 0.46 -7.21 4.33
C ASN A 103 -0.34 -6.21 3.48
N VAL A 104 -0.09 -6.24 2.18
CA VAL A 104 -0.92 -5.54 1.19
C VAL A 104 -1.13 -6.38 -0.06
N THR A 105 -2.34 -6.35 -0.59
CA THR A 105 -2.65 -6.92 -1.90
C THR A 105 -3.15 -5.85 -2.85
N PHE A 106 -2.46 -5.67 -3.98
CA PHE A 106 -2.89 -4.84 -5.09
C PHE A 106 -3.65 -5.71 -6.10
N THR A 107 -4.89 -5.33 -6.42
CA THR A 107 -5.72 -5.94 -7.46
C THR A 107 -5.97 -4.94 -8.57
N PHE A 108 -5.34 -5.18 -9.73
CA PHE A 108 -5.49 -4.40 -10.95
C PHE A 108 -6.74 -4.91 -11.69
N VAL A 109 -7.88 -4.26 -11.46
CA VAL A 109 -9.18 -4.65 -12.06
C VAL A 109 -9.16 -4.37 -13.55
N ASP A 110 -8.76 -3.15 -13.92
CA ASP A 110 -8.51 -2.66 -15.28
C ASP A 110 -7.47 -1.53 -15.26
N LYS A 111 -7.33 -0.76 -16.36
CA LYS A 111 -6.33 0.31 -16.50
C LYS A 111 -6.58 1.55 -15.61
N ASP A 112 -7.84 1.75 -15.21
CA ASP A 112 -8.34 2.91 -14.49
C ASP A 112 -9.06 2.53 -13.19
N THR A 113 -9.07 1.24 -12.81
CA THR A 113 -9.66 0.74 -11.56
C THR A 113 -8.65 -0.13 -10.80
N LEU A 114 -8.37 0.26 -9.55
CA LEU A 114 -7.43 -0.40 -8.64
C LEU A 114 -8.12 -0.69 -7.30
N THR A 115 -7.91 -1.87 -6.74
CA THR A 115 -8.26 -2.16 -5.35
C THR A 115 -7.02 -2.52 -4.56
N THR A 116 -6.81 -1.90 -3.41
CA THR A 116 -5.73 -2.28 -2.47
C THR A 116 -6.31 -2.70 -1.14
N GLU A 117 -5.90 -3.85 -0.64
CA GLU A 117 -6.29 -4.36 0.69
C GLU A 117 -5.06 -4.42 1.57
N TRP A 118 -5.03 -3.59 2.61
CA TRP A 118 -4.00 -3.55 3.64
C TRP A 118 -4.49 -4.28 4.88
N THR A 119 -3.66 -5.14 5.45
CA THR A 119 -3.99 -5.88 6.67
C THR A 119 -3.23 -5.30 7.87
N ASN A 120 -3.99 -4.83 8.85
CA ASN A 120 -3.46 -4.24 10.07
C ASN A 120 -3.22 -5.34 11.10
N TYR A 121 -2.12 -5.27 11.83
CA TYR A 121 -1.86 -6.13 12.98
C TYR A 121 -1.77 -5.28 14.23
N ASN A 122 -2.29 -5.80 15.35
CA ASN A 122 -2.20 -5.21 16.69
C ASN A 122 -2.18 -6.36 17.72
N ASP A 123 -1.33 -6.27 18.74
CA ASP A 123 -1.13 -7.34 19.74
C ASP A 123 -0.84 -8.72 19.09
N GLY A 124 -0.02 -8.72 18.03
CA GLY A 124 0.36 -9.92 17.28
C GLY A 124 -0.77 -10.59 16.48
N LYS A 125 -1.96 -9.99 16.40
CA LYS A 125 -3.14 -10.53 15.71
C LYS A 125 -3.64 -9.60 14.63
N GLU A 126 -4.33 -10.15 13.64
CA GLU A 126 -5.03 -9.36 12.63
C GLU A 126 -6.08 -8.48 13.31
N ALA A 127 -5.99 -7.18 13.09
CA ALA A 127 -6.82 -6.14 13.70
C ALA A 127 -7.66 -5.42 12.64
N GLY A 128 -8.09 -6.17 11.61
CA GLY A 128 -8.89 -5.68 10.51
C GLY A 128 -8.08 -5.32 9.28
N LYS A 129 -8.80 -4.74 8.31
CA LYS A 129 -8.27 -4.40 6.99
C LYS A 129 -8.69 -3.00 6.58
N ALA A 130 -7.81 -2.34 5.86
CA ALA A 130 -8.08 -1.11 5.14
C ALA A 130 -8.19 -1.42 3.65
N VAL A 131 -9.37 -1.24 3.08
CA VAL A 131 -9.65 -1.50 1.67
C VAL A 131 -9.83 -0.18 0.94
N PHE A 132 -9.01 0.06 -0.08
CA PHE A 132 -9.17 1.20 -0.98
C PHE A 132 -9.69 0.72 -2.32
N GLN A 133 -10.82 1.28 -2.76
CA GLN A 133 -11.39 1.07 -4.08
C GLN A 133 -11.21 2.37 -4.87
N LEU A 134 -10.26 2.36 -5.79
CA LEU A 134 -9.74 3.55 -6.44
C LEU A 134 -10.08 3.53 -7.93
N LYS A 135 -10.44 4.70 -8.45
CA LYS A 135 -10.51 4.99 -9.87
C LYS A 135 -9.54 6.09 -10.24
N ARG A 136 -8.93 5.97 -11.42
CA ARG A 136 -8.04 7.00 -11.94
C ARG A 136 -8.85 8.29 -12.13
N LYS A 137 -8.34 9.39 -11.60
CA LYS A 137 -8.91 10.72 -11.81
C LYS A 137 -8.64 11.12 -13.25
N LYS A 138 -9.72 11.46 -13.97
CA LYS A 138 -9.65 11.95 -15.35
C LYS A 138 -9.23 13.39 -15.42
#